data_AF-A0A090QY05-F1
#
_entry.id   AF-A0A090QY05-F1
#
_cell.length_a   1.000
_cell.length_b   1.000
_cell.length_c   1.000
_cell.angle_alpha   90.00
_cell.angle_beta   90.00
_cell.angle_gamma   90.00
#
_symmetry.space_group_name_H-M   'P 1'
#
loop_
_entity.id
_entity.type
_entity.pdbx_description
1 polymer ?
#
loop_
_entity_poly.entity_id
_entity_poly.type
_entity_poly.pdbx_seq_one_letter_code
_entity_poly.pdbx_strand_id
1 'polypeptide(L)' 'MTGTAAEIVPVRSVDQITVGEGKRGPITQVLQDAYFGLFNGTTEDKWGWLDYVYPTDK' A
#
# COMPACT_ATOMS: atom_id res chain seq x y z
N MET A 1 1.33 9.60 -0.74
CA MET A 1 2.25 9.44 -1.89
C MET A 1 2.32 7.97 -2.27
N THR A 2 2.74 7.65 -3.48
CA THR A 2 2.88 6.28 -3.96
C THR A 2 4.18 6.04 -4.73
N GLY A 3 4.69 4.81 -4.74
CA GLY A 3 5.82 4.40 -5.58
C GLY A 3 6.28 2.98 -5.22
N THR A 4 7.10 2.32 -6.04
CA THR A 4 7.49 0.93 -5.74
C THR A 4 8.18 0.76 -4.39
N ALA A 5 9.10 1.67 -4.04
CA ALA A 5 9.79 1.65 -2.74
C ALA A 5 9.02 2.37 -1.63
N ALA A 6 8.16 3.34 -1.98
CA ALA A 6 7.38 4.12 -1.03
C ALA A 6 6.02 3.48 -0.73
N GLU A 7 5.58 2.52 -1.54
CA GLU A 7 4.31 1.81 -1.42
C GLU A 7 3.12 2.80 -1.39
N ILE A 8 2.33 2.79 -0.32
CA ILE A 8 1.31 3.82 -0.03
C ILE A 8 1.68 4.48 1.30
N VAL A 9 2.22 5.70 1.25
CA VAL A 9 2.59 6.48 2.45
C VAL A 9 1.60 7.63 2.67
N PRO A 10 0.98 7.76 3.87
CA PRO A 10 0.14 8.91 4.21
C PRO A 10 0.98 10.19 4.35
N VAL A 11 0.43 11.32 3.89
CA VAL A 11 1.05 12.64 4.06
C VAL A 11 0.36 13.37 5.21
N ARG A 12 1.11 13.72 6.25
CA ARG A 12 0.56 14.41 7.43
C ARG A 12 0.38 15.92 7.27
N SER A 13 1.16 16.55 6.39
CA SER A 13 1.16 17.99 6.17
C SER A 13 1.81 18.35 4.84
N VAL A 14 1.42 19.48 4.27
CA VAL A 14 2.06 20.11 3.10
C VAL A 14 2.29 21.58 3.43
N ASP A 15 3.50 22.09 3.24
CA ASP A 15 3.87 23.47 3.55
C ASP A 15 3.45 23.91 4.96
N GLN A 16 3.69 23.03 5.95
CA GLN A 16 3.29 23.19 7.35
C GLN A 16 1.77 23.22 7.60
N ILE A 17 0.94 23.15 6.57
CA ILE A 17 -0.51 23.01 6.68
C ILE A 17 -0.84 21.55 6.97
N THR A 18 -1.50 21.29 8.08
CA THR A 18 -1.89 19.93 8.50
C THR A 18 -2.98 19.39 7.56
N VAL A 19 -2.80 18.16 7.08
CA VAL A 19 -3.79 17.47 6.25
C VAL A 19 -4.74 16.70 7.17
N GLY A 20 -6.01 17.12 7.23
CA GLY A 20 -7.00 16.51 8.11
C GLY A 20 -6.55 16.53 9.57
N GLU A 21 -6.41 15.36 10.19
CA GLU A 21 -5.98 15.20 11.59
C GLU A 21 -4.44 15.04 11.74
N GLY A 22 -3.65 15.25 10.69
CA GLY A 22 -2.19 15.11 10.75
C GLY A 22 -1.69 13.67 10.92
N LYS A 23 -2.55 12.70 10.65
CA LYS A 23 -2.28 11.26 10.72
C LYS A 23 -2.86 10.56 9.50
N ARG A 24 -2.60 9.25 9.37
CA ARG A 24 -3.21 8.41 8.33
C ARG A 24 -4.74 8.51 8.40
N GLY A 25 -5.36 8.99 7.33
CA GLY A 25 -6.81 9.07 7.21
C GLY A 25 -7.45 7.69 6.90
N PRO A 26 -8.77 7.55 7.11
CA PRO A 26 -9.47 6.28 6.92
C PRO A 26 -9.45 5.77 5.48
N ILE A 27 -9.53 6.65 4.48
CA ILE A 27 -9.46 6.25 3.06
C ILE A 27 -8.05 5.74 2.71
N THR A 28 -7.01 6.45 3.14
CA THR A 28 -5.63 5.99 2.93
C THR A 28 -5.38 4.65 3.60
N GLN A 29 -5.99 4.42 4.77
CA GLN A 29 -5.90 3.12 5.44
C GLN A 29 -6.51 1.99 4.61
N VAL A 30 -7.73 2.17 4.09
CA VAL A 30 -8.38 1.15 3.25
C VAL A 30 -7.54 0.82 2.03
N LEU A 31 -6.96 1.82 1.37
CA LEU A 31 -6.09 1.60 0.22
C LEU A 31 -4.78 0.90 0.60
N GLN A 32 -4.17 1.31 1.71
CA GLN A 32 -2.94 0.71 2.22
C GLN A 32 -3.15 -0.76 2.59
N ASP A 33 -4.25 -1.09 3.29
CA ASP A 33 -4.60 -2.45 3.65
C ASP A 33 -4.87 -3.31 2.41
N ALA A 34 -5.61 -2.79 1.43
CA ALA A 34 -5.86 -3.48 0.18
C ALA A 34 -4.55 -3.78 -0.57
N TYR A 35 -3.64 -2.80 -0.66
CA TYR A 35 -2.35 -2.93 -1.33
C TYR A 35 -1.46 -3.98 -0.65
N PHE A 36 -1.23 -3.89 0.66
CA PHE A 36 -0.41 -4.88 1.37
C PHE A 36 -1.08 -6.25 1.44
N GLY A 37 -2.41 -6.28 1.41
CA GLY A 37 -3.19 -7.51 1.33
C GLY A 37 -2.91 -8.31 0.07
N LEU A 38 -2.46 -7.68 -1.03
CA LEU A 38 -2.06 -8.42 -2.24
C LEU A 38 -0.86 -9.33 -1.97
N PHE A 39 0.12 -8.87 -1.16
CA PHE A 39 1.36 -9.60 -0.94
C PHE A 39 1.26 -10.69 0.14
N ASN A 40 0.29 -10.58 1.05
CA ASN A 40 0.05 -11.58 2.09
C ASN A 40 -1.20 -12.45 1.82
N GLY A 41 -1.91 -12.20 0.72
CA GLY A 41 -3.07 -12.96 0.27
C GLY A 41 -4.41 -12.60 0.94
N THR A 42 -4.48 -11.56 1.80
CA THR A 42 -5.77 -11.10 2.35
C THR A 42 -6.59 -10.28 1.36
N THR A 43 -5.96 -9.73 0.32
CA THR A 43 -6.63 -9.13 -0.83
C THR A 43 -6.46 -10.05 -2.03
N GLU A 44 -7.59 -10.42 -2.66
CA GLU A 44 -7.59 -11.17 -3.91
C GLU A 44 -6.97 -10.34 -5.05
N ASP A 45 -5.97 -10.90 -5.73
CA ASP A 45 -5.43 -10.34 -6.98
C ASP A 45 -6.35 -10.68 -8.16
N LYS A 46 -7.42 -9.89 -8.32
CA LYS A 46 -8.42 -10.06 -9.38
C LYS A 46 -7.89 -9.82 -10.79
N TRP A 47 -6.71 -9.22 -10.92
CA TRP A 47 -6.17 -8.75 -12.20
C TRP A 47 -4.90 -9.48 -12.63
N GLY A 48 -4.39 -10.40 -11.82
CA GLY A 48 -3.16 -11.13 -12.12
C GLY A 48 -1.93 -10.22 -12.15
N TRP A 49 -1.84 -9.27 -11.21
CA TRP A 49 -0.68 -8.40 -11.04
C TRP A 49 0.55 -9.12 -10.47
N LEU A 50 0.36 -10.24 -9.77
CA LEU A 50 1.44 -11.00 -9.13
C LEU A 50 1.99 -12.07 -10.07
N ASP A 51 3.32 -12.06 -10.23
CA ASP A 51 4.06 -13.16 -10.86
C ASP A 51 4.75 -14.00 -9.79
N TYR A 52 4.40 -15.29 -9.74
CA TYR A 52 4.86 -16.20 -8.69
C TYR A 52 6.18 -16.85 -9.09
N VAL A 53 7.23 -16.56 -8.32
CA VAL A 53 8.54 -17.19 -8.47
C VAL A 53 8.70 -18.27 -7.41
N TYR A 54 8.75 -19.51 -7.86
CA TYR A 54 9.04 -20.65 -6.98
C TYR A 54 10.56 -20.82 -6.85
N PRO A 55 11.08 -21.11 -5.65
CA PRO A 55 12.47 -21.49 -5.50
C PRO A 55 12.76 -22.72 -6.39
N THR A 56 13.81 -22.65 -7.18
CA THR A 56 14.38 -23.85 -7.78
C THR A 56 15.03 -24.70 -6.70
N ASP A 57 14.80 -26.01 -6.74
CA ASP A 57 15.56 -26.96 -5.92
C ASP A 57 17.06 -26.71 -6.14
N LYS A 58 17.80 -26.57 -5.03
CA LYS A 58 19.25 -26.32 -5.05
C LYS A 58 20.03 -27.52 -5.57
#